data_AF-A0A1H7T510-F1
#
_entry.id   AF-A0A1H7T510-F1
#
_cell.length_a   1.000
_cell.length_b   1.000
_cell.length_c   1.000
_cell.angle_alpha   90.00
_cell.angle_beta   90.00
_cell.angle_gamma   90.00
#
_symmetry.space_group_name_H-M   'P 1'
#
loop_
_entity.id
_entity.type
_entity.pdbx_description
1 polymer ?
#
loop_
_entity_poly.entity_id
_entity_poly.type
_entity_poly.pdbx_seq_one_letter_code
_entity_poly.pdbx_strand_id
1 'polypeptide(L)'
;MPVAGVARDELGCAPWRTIVQAEPHAPAPAGDNSALDPPEYGASAALNLRHAFTPADNHRLSHLCGSLDEHLRAIEAALQVRIKHRAEHFQIEGEKPAVQRTLALLESLYARADHAIAPETLRLALVEAAGHGALANGDDAAPGDGSVVLRTRRADLAGRTANQHQYLRQILSHDISFGIGPAGTGKTFLAVACAVDALERSSVQRIILTRPAVEAGERLGFLPGDLAQKVDPYLRPLYDALYDLMGFDRVTKAFDKGQLEIAPLAFMRGRTLNHAFVILDEAQNTTPEQMKMFLTRIGFGSKCVVTGDTSQIDLPRGMVSGLVDAERVLEGVDGIAMTRFTRADVVRHPLVARIVQAYEEQQTARQLQEDQEAQGAQGARRAQAVREPTARSKAGAKR
;
A
#
# COMPACT_ATOMS: atom_id res chain seq x y z
N MET A 1 58.39 -36.53 -15.86
CA MET A 1 57.84 -37.54 -16.80
C MET A 1 56.51 -38.04 -16.25
N PRO A 2 55.39 -37.84 -16.94
CA PRO A 2 54.10 -38.42 -16.59
C PRO A 2 53.89 -39.77 -17.30
N VAL A 3 53.08 -40.65 -16.72
CA VAL A 3 52.54 -41.84 -17.39
C VAL A 3 51.02 -41.87 -17.20
N ALA A 4 50.31 -42.10 -18.31
CA ALA A 4 48.87 -42.28 -18.51
C ALA A 4 48.28 -43.48 -17.73
N GLY A 5 46.97 -43.74 -17.58
CA GLY A 5 45.75 -43.16 -18.17
C GLY A 5 44.47 -43.90 -17.68
N VAL A 6 43.32 -43.21 -17.85
CA VAL A 6 41.93 -43.62 -18.22
C VAL A 6 41.20 -44.82 -17.54
N ALA A 7 40.03 -44.53 -16.94
CA ALA A 7 38.65 -45.10 -17.17
C ALA A 7 37.67 -44.55 -16.08
N ARG A 8 36.75 -43.59 -16.36
CA ARG A 8 35.30 -43.67 -16.72
C ARG A 8 34.43 -44.72 -16.00
N ASP A 9 33.43 -44.22 -15.24
CA ASP A 9 31.99 -44.59 -15.13
C ASP A 9 31.39 -43.79 -13.95
N GLU A 10 30.58 -42.73 -14.10
CA GLU A 10 29.15 -42.61 -14.45
C GLU A 10 28.14 -43.38 -13.56
N LEU A 11 27.63 -42.70 -12.52
CA LEU A 11 26.37 -42.94 -11.77
C LEU A 11 26.08 -41.63 -11.00
N GLY A 12 24.92 -40.96 -10.96
CA GLY A 12 23.61 -41.14 -11.55
C GLY A 12 22.74 -40.01 -10.98
N CYS A 13 22.30 -39.07 -11.81
CA CYS A 13 21.39 -37.97 -11.44
C CYS A 13 20.11 -38.16 -12.27
N ALA A 14 19.00 -38.54 -11.64
CA ALA A 14 17.72 -38.74 -12.30
C ALA A 14 16.75 -37.58 -11.98
N PRO A 15 16.19 -36.89 -12.98
CA PRO A 15 15.10 -35.94 -12.79
C PRO A 15 13.74 -36.62 -12.93
N TRP A 16 12.82 -36.28 -12.03
CA TRP A 16 11.41 -36.64 -12.05
C TRP A 16 10.68 -35.84 -13.15
N ARG A 17 10.39 -36.52 -14.27
CA ARG A 17 9.46 -36.06 -15.32
C ARG A 17 8.10 -36.69 -15.06
N THR A 18 7.08 -35.87 -14.80
CA THR A 18 5.68 -36.30 -14.83
C THR A 18 5.12 -36.11 -16.24
N ILE A 19 4.49 -37.18 -16.72
CA ILE A 19 3.95 -37.39 -18.05
C ILE A 19 2.63 -36.60 -18.22
N VAL A 20 2.55 -35.77 -19.27
CA VAL A 20 1.28 -35.27 -19.81
C VAL A 20 1.08 -35.94 -21.16
N GLN A 21 0.13 -36.89 -21.22
CA GLN A 21 -0.31 -37.47 -22.48
C GLN A 21 -1.29 -36.51 -23.16
N ALA A 22 -0.92 -36.03 -24.35
CA ALA A 22 -1.81 -35.35 -25.28
C ALA A 22 -2.34 -36.37 -26.29
N GLU A 23 -3.67 -36.45 -26.44
CA GLU A 23 -4.31 -37.24 -27.51
C GLU A 23 -4.31 -36.44 -28.84
N PRO A 24 -4.23 -37.12 -30.00
CA PRO A 24 -4.08 -36.46 -31.29
C PRO A 24 -5.41 -36.01 -31.92
N HIS A 25 -5.36 -34.82 -32.52
CA HIS A 25 -6.39 -34.21 -33.37
C HIS A 25 -6.76 -35.09 -34.58
N ALA A 26 -8.06 -35.31 -34.80
CA ALA A 26 -8.64 -35.79 -36.06
C ALA A 26 -9.19 -34.60 -36.89
N PRO A 27 -9.22 -34.68 -38.24
CA PRO A 27 -9.56 -33.55 -39.11
C PRO A 27 -11.07 -33.40 -39.35
N ALA A 28 -11.48 -32.15 -39.61
CA ALA A 28 -12.86 -31.70 -39.81
C ALA A 28 -13.51 -32.18 -41.12
N PRO A 29 -14.85 -32.32 -41.17
CA PRO A 29 -15.62 -32.20 -42.40
C PRO A 29 -16.29 -30.82 -42.55
N ALA A 30 -16.53 -30.45 -43.81
CA ALA A 30 -17.07 -29.17 -44.28
C ALA A 30 -18.60 -29.09 -44.29
N GLY A 31 -19.13 -27.85 -44.27
CA GLY A 31 -20.55 -27.48 -44.37
C GLY A 31 -21.19 -27.30 -42.99
N ASP A 32 -21.92 -26.25 -42.65
CA ASP A 32 -22.86 -25.44 -43.42
C ASP A 32 -22.99 -24.03 -42.79
N ASN A 33 -23.35 -23.03 -43.59
CA ASN A 33 -23.37 -21.60 -43.21
C ASN A 33 -24.82 -21.15 -43.01
N SER A 34 -25.34 -21.23 -41.78
CA SER A 34 -26.63 -20.62 -41.41
C SER A 34 -26.62 -20.11 -39.97
N ALA A 35 -26.72 -18.79 -39.87
CA ALA A 35 -27.00 -17.93 -38.72
C ALA A 35 -27.45 -18.63 -37.42
N LEU A 36 -26.61 -18.53 -36.38
CA LEU A 36 -27.00 -18.62 -34.97
C LEU A 36 -26.25 -17.53 -34.19
N ASP A 37 -26.97 -16.98 -33.22
CA ASP A 37 -26.78 -15.71 -32.49
C ASP A 37 -25.38 -15.45 -31.88
N PRO A 38 -25.02 -14.17 -31.58
CA PRO A 38 -23.79 -13.85 -30.84
C PRO A 38 -23.81 -14.52 -29.46
N PRO A 39 -22.67 -15.03 -28.93
CA PRO A 39 -22.65 -15.71 -27.65
C PRO A 39 -22.96 -14.71 -26.54
N GLU A 40 -24.04 -14.98 -25.80
CA GLU A 40 -24.38 -14.28 -24.58
C GLU A 40 -23.21 -14.37 -23.59
N TYR A 41 -22.65 -13.20 -23.26
CA TYR A 41 -21.80 -13.00 -22.10
C TYR A 41 -22.68 -13.19 -20.84
N GLY A 42 -22.57 -14.32 -20.16
CA GLY A 42 -23.17 -14.46 -18.82
C GLY A 42 -23.60 -15.86 -18.41
N ALA A 43 -22.67 -16.64 -17.87
CA ALA A 43 -23.01 -17.62 -16.83
C ALA A 43 -21.81 -17.79 -15.89
N SER A 44 -21.91 -17.22 -14.69
CA SER A 44 -21.03 -17.53 -13.56
C SER A 44 -21.11 -19.03 -13.30
N ALA A 45 -20.13 -19.78 -13.80
CA ALA A 45 -20.11 -21.24 -13.64
C ALA A 45 -19.89 -21.56 -12.15
N ALA A 46 -20.91 -22.13 -11.51
CA ALA A 46 -20.79 -22.66 -10.16
C ALA A 46 -19.70 -23.74 -10.15
N LEU A 47 -18.62 -23.51 -9.41
CA LEU A 47 -17.50 -24.42 -9.27
C LEU A 47 -17.72 -25.30 -8.03
N ASN A 48 -17.46 -26.60 -8.17
CA ASN A 48 -17.40 -27.55 -7.07
C ASN A 48 -15.95 -28.02 -6.90
N LEU A 49 -15.25 -27.52 -5.88
CA LEU A 49 -13.84 -27.82 -5.64
C LEU A 49 -13.71 -28.75 -4.44
N ARG A 50 -12.94 -29.82 -4.59
CA ARG A 50 -12.59 -30.75 -3.51
C ARG A 50 -11.13 -30.56 -3.12
N HIS A 51 -10.88 -30.37 -1.83
CA HIS A 51 -9.54 -30.21 -1.26
C HIS A 51 -9.37 -31.17 -0.08
N ALA A 52 -8.17 -31.71 0.07
CA ALA A 52 -7.81 -32.60 1.18
C ALA A 52 -6.55 -32.06 1.85
N PHE A 53 -6.61 -31.85 3.16
CA PHE A 53 -5.44 -31.39 3.93
C PHE A 53 -4.50 -32.55 4.23
N THR A 54 -3.26 -32.47 3.73
CA THR A 54 -2.22 -33.48 3.96
C THR A 54 -0.96 -32.84 4.54
N PRO A 55 -0.38 -33.35 5.64
CA PRO A 55 -0.80 -34.51 6.42
C PRO A 55 -2.07 -34.24 7.24
N ALA A 56 -2.93 -35.25 7.40
CA ALA A 56 -4.16 -35.11 8.18
C ALA A 56 -3.84 -35.01 9.68
N ASP A 57 -3.99 -33.81 10.24
CA ASP A 57 -3.88 -33.54 11.67
C ASP A 57 -5.25 -33.14 12.24
N ASN A 58 -5.86 -34.06 12.98
CA ASN A 58 -7.19 -33.88 13.57
C ASN A 58 -7.26 -32.71 14.56
N HIS A 59 -6.16 -32.36 15.22
CA HIS A 59 -6.12 -31.24 16.16
C HIS A 59 -6.20 -29.90 15.41
N ARG A 60 -5.42 -29.78 14.33
CA ARG A 60 -5.47 -28.60 13.43
C ARG A 60 -6.80 -28.46 12.71
N LEU A 61 -7.37 -29.59 12.26
CA LEU A 61 -8.70 -29.61 11.63
C LEU A 61 -9.79 -29.15 12.61
N SER A 62 -9.73 -29.58 13.88
CA SER A 62 -10.65 -29.14 14.92
C SER A 62 -10.56 -27.62 15.16
N HIS A 63 -9.34 -27.09 15.27
CA HIS A 63 -9.12 -25.64 15.41
C HIS A 63 -9.58 -24.84 14.18
N LEU A 64 -9.40 -25.38 12.97
CA LEU A 64 -9.85 -24.77 11.73
C LEU A 64 -11.37 -24.67 11.69
N CYS A 65 -12.09 -25.76 11.99
CA CYS A 65 -13.56 -25.79 11.95
C CYS A 65 -14.19 -24.97 13.08
N GLY A 66 -13.54 -24.91 14.25
CA GLY A 66 -14.07 -24.26 15.44
C GLY A 66 -15.16 -25.10 16.11
N SER A 67 -15.72 -24.60 17.21
CA SER A 67 -16.75 -25.33 17.96
C SER A 67 -18.02 -25.45 17.11
N LEU A 68 -18.50 -26.68 16.87
CA LEU A 68 -19.71 -26.96 16.06
C LEU A 68 -19.64 -26.31 14.65
N ASP A 69 -18.46 -26.29 14.03
CA ASP A 69 -18.20 -25.72 12.70
C ASP A 69 -18.47 -24.21 12.59
N GLU A 70 -18.37 -23.47 13.70
CA GLU A 70 -18.64 -22.02 13.73
C GLU A 70 -17.77 -21.22 12.76
N HIS A 71 -16.51 -21.62 12.55
CA HIS A 71 -15.61 -20.93 11.62
C HIS A 71 -16.03 -21.15 10.17
N LEU A 72 -16.43 -22.38 9.81
CA LEU A 72 -16.88 -22.69 8.46
C LEU A 72 -18.14 -21.90 8.11
N ARG A 73 -19.10 -21.81 9.03
CA ARG A 73 -20.32 -21.00 8.85
C ARG A 73 -20.01 -19.52 8.67
N ALA A 74 -19.04 -18.99 9.41
CA ALA A 74 -18.60 -17.61 9.26
C ALA A 74 -17.96 -17.36 7.88
N ILE A 75 -17.16 -18.30 7.37
CA ILE A 75 -16.55 -18.25 6.04
C ILE A 75 -17.62 -18.34 4.94
N GLU A 76 -18.58 -19.27 5.05
CA GLU A 76 -19.71 -19.42 4.13
C GLU A 76 -20.51 -18.11 4.01
N ALA A 77 -20.86 -17.49 5.15
CA ALA A 77 -21.60 -16.23 5.18
C ALA A 77 -20.83 -15.06 4.58
N ALA A 78 -19.52 -14.97 4.83
CA ALA A 78 -18.69 -13.86 4.35
C ALA A 78 -18.40 -13.94 2.85
N LEU A 79 -18.13 -15.14 2.32
CA LEU A 79 -17.72 -15.34 0.93
C LEU A 79 -18.85 -15.83 0.01
N GLN A 80 -20.06 -16.02 0.56
CA GLN A 80 -21.24 -16.51 -0.17
C GLN A 80 -21.00 -17.84 -0.88
N VAL A 81 -20.38 -18.79 -0.16
CA VAL A 81 -20.10 -20.16 -0.62
C VAL A 81 -20.77 -21.18 0.29
N ARG A 82 -20.87 -22.44 -0.15
CA ARG A 82 -21.20 -23.59 0.70
C ARG A 82 -19.99 -24.48 0.88
N ILE A 83 -19.71 -24.85 2.12
CA ILE A 83 -18.60 -25.71 2.52
C ILE A 83 -19.19 -26.96 3.18
N LYS A 84 -18.87 -28.13 2.62
CA LYS A 84 -19.12 -29.42 3.25
C LYS A 84 -17.81 -30.05 3.62
N HIS A 85 -17.78 -30.72 4.76
CA HIS A 85 -16.56 -31.32 5.28
C HIS A 85 -16.81 -32.72 5.80
N ARG A 86 -15.84 -33.62 5.60
CA ARG A 86 -15.72 -34.90 6.27
C ARG A 86 -14.24 -35.19 6.55
N ALA A 87 -13.86 -35.19 7.83
CA ALA A 87 -12.52 -35.49 8.32
C ALA A 87 -11.39 -34.59 7.78
N GLU A 88 -10.70 -34.94 6.71
CA GLU A 88 -9.69 -34.12 6.05
C GLU A 88 -10.16 -33.56 4.70
N HIS A 89 -11.34 -33.99 4.23
CA HIS A 89 -11.88 -33.65 2.93
C HIS A 89 -12.89 -32.51 3.03
N PHE A 90 -12.59 -31.43 2.31
CA PHE A 90 -13.43 -30.25 2.17
C PHE A 90 -13.96 -30.16 0.74
N GLN A 91 -15.24 -29.83 0.62
CA GLN A 91 -15.93 -29.58 -0.63
C GLN A 91 -16.51 -28.17 -0.60
N ILE A 92 -16.12 -27.34 -1.55
CA ILE A 92 -16.49 -25.93 -1.63
C ILE A 92 -17.32 -25.72 -2.90
N GLU A 93 -18.51 -25.17 -2.76
CA GLU A 93 -19.48 -24.91 -3.83
C GLU A 93 -19.81 -23.42 -3.89
N GLY A 94 -19.65 -22.78 -5.04
CA GLY A 94 -19.97 -21.36 -5.21
C GLY A 94 -19.46 -20.81 -6.55
N GLU A 95 -19.44 -19.49 -6.68
CA GLU A 95 -18.85 -18.84 -7.86
C GLU A 95 -17.34 -19.07 -7.90
N LYS A 96 -16.77 -19.30 -9.10
CA LYS A 96 -15.33 -19.56 -9.28
C LYS A 96 -14.39 -18.64 -8.47
N PRO A 97 -14.53 -17.30 -8.49
CA PRO A 97 -13.66 -16.42 -7.71
C PRO A 97 -13.89 -16.54 -6.19
N ALA A 98 -15.12 -16.83 -5.76
CA ALA A 98 -15.43 -17.05 -4.35
C ALA A 98 -14.81 -18.36 -3.84
N VAL A 99 -14.94 -19.44 -4.61
CA VAL A 99 -14.38 -20.76 -4.27
C VAL A 99 -12.85 -20.72 -4.15
N GLN A 100 -12.17 -20.03 -5.07
CA GLN A 100 -10.71 -19.87 -5.00
C GLN A 100 -10.27 -19.10 -3.76
N ARG A 101 -10.99 -18.03 -3.39
CA ARG A 101 -10.71 -17.27 -2.17
C ARG A 101 -10.97 -18.09 -0.91
N THR A 102 -12.05 -18.85 -0.88
CA THR A 102 -12.36 -19.75 0.24
C THR A 102 -11.27 -20.80 0.41
N LEU A 103 -10.77 -21.38 -0.68
CA LEU A 103 -9.69 -22.36 -0.61
C LEU A 103 -8.41 -21.75 -0.02
N ALA A 104 -7.97 -20.60 -0.54
CA ALA A 104 -6.79 -19.91 -0.04
C ALA A 104 -6.92 -19.52 1.45
N LEU A 105 -8.13 -19.09 1.85
CA LEU A 105 -8.42 -18.80 3.25
C LEU A 105 -8.33 -20.05 4.14
N LEU A 106 -8.93 -21.17 3.71
CA LEU A 106 -8.87 -22.42 4.45
C LEU A 106 -7.43 -22.95 4.59
N GLU A 107 -6.61 -22.84 3.54
CA GLU A 107 -5.18 -23.20 3.58
C GLU A 107 -4.40 -22.31 4.55
N SER A 108 -4.62 -20.99 4.50
CA SER A 108 -3.98 -20.03 5.42
C SER A 108 -4.37 -20.28 6.88
N LEU A 109 -5.66 -20.54 7.16
CA LEU A 109 -6.13 -20.84 8.50
C LEU A 109 -5.60 -22.20 8.98
N TYR A 110 -5.56 -23.21 8.10
CA TYR A 110 -4.99 -24.52 8.42
C TYR A 110 -3.51 -24.42 8.78
N ALA A 111 -2.73 -23.62 8.03
CA ALA A 111 -1.31 -23.36 8.30
C ALA A 111 -1.07 -22.78 9.71
N ARG A 112 -2.03 -22.03 10.25
CA ARG A 112 -1.95 -21.36 11.56
C ARG A 112 -2.64 -22.14 12.69
N ALA A 113 -3.28 -23.27 12.37
CA ALA A 113 -4.10 -24.04 13.28
C ALA A 113 -3.31 -24.94 14.25
N ASP A 114 -1.99 -24.78 14.35
CA ASP A 114 -1.17 -25.43 15.41
C ASP A 114 -1.64 -25.03 16.82
N HIS A 115 -2.27 -23.86 16.93
CA HIS A 115 -2.96 -23.36 18.12
C HIS A 115 -4.40 -22.97 17.79
N ALA A 116 -5.26 -22.84 18.81
CA ALA A 116 -6.63 -22.42 18.62
C ALA A 116 -6.69 -21.04 17.94
N ILE A 117 -7.51 -20.92 16.90
CA ILE A 117 -7.64 -19.69 16.12
C ILE A 117 -8.47 -18.69 16.96
N ALA A 118 -7.86 -17.57 17.35
CA ALA A 118 -8.56 -16.53 18.09
C ALA A 118 -9.67 -15.88 17.24
N PRO A 119 -10.82 -15.49 17.83
CA PRO A 119 -11.93 -14.87 17.10
C PRO A 119 -11.53 -13.64 16.27
N GLU A 120 -10.61 -12.81 16.80
CA GLU A 120 -10.09 -11.61 16.13
C GLU A 120 -9.28 -11.97 14.89
N THR A 121 -8.53 -13.08 14.96
CA THR A 121 -7.73 -13.59 13.83
C THR A 121 -8.63 -14.06 12.69
N LEU A 122 -9.68 -14.83 13.02
CA LEU A 122 -10.67 -15.28 12.03
C LEU A 122 -11.38 -14.08 11.40
N ARG A 123 -11.82 -13.12 12.22
CA ARG A 123 -12.53 -11.93 11.72
C ARG A 123 -11.68 -11.11 10.77
N LEU A 124 -10.38 -10.97 11.05
CA LEU A 124 -9.43 -10.29 10.18
C LEU A 124 -9.26 -11.03 8.84
N ALA A 125 -9.04 -12.34 8.89
CA ALA A 125 -8.85 -13.18 7.71
C ALA A 125 -10.10 -13.19 6.79
N LEU A 126 -11.30 -13.12 7.39
CA LEU A 126 -12.56 -12.98 6.64
C LEU A 126 -12.68 -11.64 5.92
N VAL A 127 -12.30 -10.53 6.58
CA VAL A 127 -12.30 -9.19 5.98
C VAL A 127 -11.29 -9.11 4.84
N GLU A 128 -10.11 -9.69 5.02
CA GLU A 128 -9.10 -9.82 3.96
C GLU A 128 -9.67 -10.61 2.78
N ALA A 129 -10.19 -11.81 3.00
CA ALA A 129 -10.74 -12.64 1.92
C ALA A 129 -11.93 -12.00 1.19
N ALA A 130 -12.77 -11.21 1.87
CA ALA A 130 -13.88 -10.50 1.26
C ALA A 130 -13.46 -9.25 0.46
N GLY A 131 -12.35 -8.59 0.83
CA GLY A 131 -11.87 -7.35 0.20
C GLY A 131 -11.11 -7.52 -1.13
N HIS A 132 -10.69 -8.75 -1.48
CA HIS A 132 -9.91 -9.05 -2.70
C HIS A 132 -10.76 -9.05 -4.00
N GLY A 133 -11.80 -8.23 -4.09
CA GLY A 133 -12.77 -8.22 -5.19
C GLY A 133 -12.49 -7.26 -6.36
N ALA A 134 -11.40 -6.47 -6.35
CA ALA A 134 -11.25 -5.37 -7.32
C ALA A 134 -9.92 -5.29 -8.09
N LEU A 135 -8.92 -6.14 -7.84
CA LEU A 135 -7.62 -6.04 -8.52
C LEU A 135 -7.03 -7.44 -8.78
N ALA A 136 -7.54 -8.11 -9.81
CA ALA A 136 -6.89 -9.27 -10.39
C ALA A 136 -6.86 -9.07 -11.91
N ASN A 137 -5.73 -8.55 -12.41
CA ASN A 137 -5.18 -8.80 -13.75
C ASN A 137 -3.76 -8.21 -13.79
N GLY A 138 -2.77 -9.05 -14.11
CA GLY A 138 -1.45 -8.63 -14.57
C GLY A 138 -0.29 -8.85 -13.60
N ASP A 139 0.12 -10.12 -13.48
CA ASP A 139 1.50 -10.63 -13.58
C ASP A 139 2.67 -9.76 -13.07
N ASP A 140 3.16 -10.10 -11.87
CA ASP A 140 4.56 -10.48 -11.63
C ASP A 140 4.68 -10.97 -10.17
N ALA A 141 4.36 -12.25 -9.96
CA ALA A 141 4.52 -12.92 -8.68
C ALA A 141 5.70 -13.91 -8.77
N ALA A 142 6.89 -13.44 -8.37
CA ALA A 142 7.93 -14.31 -7.84
C ALA A 142 7.68 -14.57 -6.33
N PRO A 143 8.09 -15.73 -5.79
CA PRO A 143 7.45 -16.35 -4.64
C PRO A 143 8.02 -15.84 -3.31
N GLY A 144 7.13 -15.55 -2.37
CA GLY A 144 7.47 -15.14 -1.02
C GLY A 144 6.23 -14.79 -0.22
N ASP A 145 5.43 -15.81 0.12
CA ASP A 145 4.43 -15.77 1.19
C ASP A 145 5.12 -15.70 2.57
N GLY A 146 5.95 -14.67 2.75
CA GLY A 146 6.59 -14.33 4.00
C GLY A 146 5.95 -13.05 4.50
N SER A 147 5.28 -13.12 5.65
CA SER A 147 4.96 -11.92 6.41
C SER A 147 6.25 -11.09 6.56
N VAL A 148 6.20 -9.80 6.24
CA VAL A 148 7.37 -8.93 6.39
C VAL A 148 7.64 -8.79 7.89
N VAL A 149 8.57 -9.58 8.42
CA VAL A 149 8.96 -9.52 9.83
C VAL A 149 10.04 -8.45 9.99
N LEU A 150 9.69 -7.35 10.66
CA LEU A 150 10.59 -6.25 10.99
C LEU A 150 11.23 -6.45 12.38
N ARG A 151 12.55 -6.29 12.47
CA ARG A 151 13.30 -6.27 13.73
C ARG A 151 13.25 -4.87 14.32
N THR A 152 12.21 -4.62 15.11
CA THR A 152 12.09 -3.41 15.92
C THR A 152 11.74 -3.78 17.36
N ARG A 153 11.78 -2.83 18.29
CA ARG A 153 11.31 -3.04 19.67
C ARG A 153 9.86 -3.53 19.73
N ARG A 154 9.04 -3.15 18.74
CA ARG A 154 7.69 -3.67 18.52
C ARG A 154 7.77 -4.90 17.60
N ALA A 155 7.89 -6.07 18.21
CA ALA A 155 8.03 -7.34 17.49
C ALA A 155 6.77 -7.73 16.67
N ASP A 156 5.62 -7.13 16.97
CA ASP A 156 4.33 -7.34 16.30
C ASP A 156 4.04 -6.31 15.20
N LEU A 157 5.01 -5.44 14.87
CA LEU A 157 4.80 -4.40 13.87
C LEU A 157 4.73 -4.99 12.46
N ALA A 158 3.51 -5.06 11.93
CA ALA A 158 3.22 -5.46 10.57
C ALA A 158 2.29 -4.44 9.88
N GLY A 159 2.24 -4.52 8.54
CA GLY A 159 1.19 -3.84 7.78
C GLY A 159 -0.18 -4.30 8.27
N ARG A 160 -1.14 -3.38 8.35
CA ARG A 160 -2.52 -3.69 8.78
C ARG A 160 -3.49 -3.76 7.61
N THR A 161 -3.09 -3.23 6.45
CA THR A 161 -3.86 -3.26 5.21
C THR A 161 -3.03 -3.87 4.08
N ALA A 162 -3.69 -4.28 2.99
CA ALA A 162 -3.00 -4.83 1.82
C ALA A 162 -1.98 -3.83 1.23
N ASN A 163 -2.34 -2.54 1.14
CA ASN A 163 -1.43 -1.50 0.65
C ASN A 163 -0.25 -1.28 1.61
N GLN A 164 -0.45 -1.36 2.93
CA GLN A 164 0.66 -1.29 3.89
C GLN A 164 1.63 -2.48 3.74
N HIS A 165 1.11 -3.70 3.50
CA HIS A 165 1.95 -4.86 3.22
C HIS A 165 2.69 -4.74 1.89
N GLN A 166 2.02 -4.24 0.85
CA GLN A 166 2.65 -3.97 -0.44
C GLN A 166 3.76 -2.93 -0.29
N TYR A 167 3.50 -1.84 0.43
CA TYR A 167 4.47 -0.79 0.71
C TYR A 167 5.72 -1.32 1.43
N LEU A 168 5.54 -2.13 2.47
CA LEU A 168 6.66 -2.78 3.17
C LEU A 168 7.49 -3.66 2.23
N ARG A 169 6.83 -4.46 1.38
CA ARG A 169 7.51 -5.28 0.37
C ARG A 169 8.29 -4.43 -0.63
N GLN A 170 7.68 -3.35 -1.13
CA GLN A 170 8.31 -2.44 -2.08
C GLN A 170 9.56 -1.79 -1.50
N ILE A 171 9.52 -1.33 -0.25
CA ILE A 171 10.69 -0.76 0.46
C ILE A 171 11.86 -1.77 0.50
N LEU A 172 11.56 -3.05 0.75
CA LEU A 172 12.58 -4.09 0.83
C LEU A 172 13.16 -4.45 -0.54
N SER A 173 12.32 -4.55 -1.57
CA SER A 173 12.73 -5.01 -2.90
C SER A 173 13.29 -3.91 -3.82
N HIS A 174 13.01 -2.63 -3.55
CA HIS A 174 13.43 -1.52 -4.41
C HIS A 174 14.45 -0.62 -3.71
N ASP A 175 15.25 0.11 -4.50
CA ASP A 175 16.23 1.07 -3.98
C ASP A 175 15.56 2.40 -3.61
N ILE A 176 14.52 2.80 -4.36
CA ILE A 176 13.72 3.98 -4.07
C ILE A 176 12.24 3.58 -3.99
N SER A 177 11.54 4.00 -2.94
CA SER A 177 10.11 3.75 -2.76
C SER A 177 9.37 5.01 -2.38
N PHE A 178 8.23 5.26 -3.03
CA PHE A 178 7.33 6.36 -2.72
C PHE A 178 6.12 5.85 -1.95
N GLY A 179 5.83 6.46 -0.80
CA GLY A 179 4.60 6.28 -0.04
C GLY A 179 3.76 7.54 -0.13
N ILE A 180 2.72 7.54 -0.96
CA ILE A 180 1.91 8.73 -1.23
C ILE A 180 0.50 8.50 -0.70
N GLY A 181 -0.02 9.39 0.14
CA GLY A 181 -1.42 9.36 0.53
C GLY A 181 -1.71 10.03 1.88
N PRO A 182 -2.93 9.88 2.39
CA PRO A 182 -3.42 10.72 3.49
C PRO A 182 -2.66 10.51 4.81
N ALA A 183 -2.71 11.51 5.68
CA ALA A 183 -2.19 11.39 7.04
C ALA A 183 -2.88 10.26 7.83
N GLY A 184 -2.10 9.51 8.61
CA GLY A 184 -2.61 8.38 9.42
C GLY A 184 -2.66 7.03 8.70
N THR A 185 -2.15 6.94 7.47
CA THR A 185 -1.96 5.68 6.72
C THR A 185 -0.72 4.89 7.14
N GLY A 186 0.11 5.45 8.02
CA GLY A 186 1.32 4.81 8.53
C GLY A 186 2.54 4.91 7.61
N LYS A 187 2.46 5.58 6.46
CA LYS A 187 3.53 5.68 5.45
C LYS A 187 4.91 6.04 6.03
N THR A 188 5.00 7.07 6.86
CA THR A 188 6.27 7.52 7.47
C THR A 188 6.69 6.56 8.59
N PHE A 189 5.75 6.13 9.43
CA PHE A 189 6.05 5.23 10.56
C PHE A 189 6.59 3.87 10.08
N LEU A 190 5.96 3.28 9.07
CA LEU A 190 6.40 2.02 8.45
C LEU A 190 7.76 2.17 7.75
N ALA A 191 8.01 3.31 7.11
CA ALA A 191 9.32 3.60 6.52
C ALA A 191 10.44 3.65 7.58
N VAL A 192 10.19 4.35 8.70
CA VAL A 192 11.14 4.41 9.84
C VAL A 192 11.35 3.01 10.42
N ALA A 193 10.31 2.19 10.52
CA ALA A 193 10.44 0.81 10.99
C ALA A 193 11.33 -0.05 10.07
N CYS A 194 11.18 0.07 8.75
CA CYS A 194 12.10 -0.56 7.78
C CYS A 194 13.53 -0.06 7.92
N ALA A 195 13.72 1.25 8.17
CA ALA A 195 15.04 1.83 8.36
C ALA A 195 15.74 1.26 9.61
N VAL A 196 14.99 1.14 10.72
CA VAL A 196 15.47 0.54 11.96
C VAL A 196 15.82 -0.93 11.77
N ASP A 197 14.96 -1.71 11.11
CA ASP A 197 15.25 -3.12 10.79
C ASP A 197 16.52 -3.26 9.94
N ALA A 198 16.69 -2.40 8.93
CA ALA A 198 17.88 -2.39 8.08
C ALA A 198 19.16 -2.07 8.88
N LEU A 199 19.10 -1.13 9.81
CA LEU A 199 20.22 -0.78 10.69
C LEU A 199 20.56 -1.94 11.65
N GLU A 200 19.55 -2.55 12.28
CA GLU A 200 19.74 -3.68 13.22
C GLU A 200 20.27 -4.93 12.50
N ARG A 201 19.93 -5.12 11.22
CA ARG A 201 20.49 -6.18 10.36
C ARG A 201 21.85 -5.83 9.77
N SER A 202 22.37 -4.63 10.03
CA SER A 202 23.61 -4.11 9.42
C SER A 202 23.58 -4.12 7.87
N SER A 203 22.39 -4.05 7.26
CA SER A 203 22.28 -3.89 5.80
C SER A 203 22.59 -2.45 5.37
N VAL A 204 22.42 -1.50 6.29
CA VAL A 204 22.89 -0.11 6.18
C VAL A 204 23.73 0.24 7.40
N GLN A 205 24.60 1.24 7.25
CA GLN A 205 25.46 1.72 8.33
C GLN A 205 24.81 2.86 9.13
N ARG A 206 23.89 3.60 8.51
CA ARG A 206 23.23 4.76 9.12
C ARG A 206 21.84 5.03 8.55
N ILE A 207 21.00 5.70 9.33
CA ILE A 207 19.67 6.20 8.97
C ILE A 207 19.75 7.72 8.87
N ILE A 208 19.21 8.28 7.78
CA ILE A 208 19.11 9.73 7.57
C ILE A 208 17.64 10.08 7.38
N LEU A 209 17.08 10.86 8.30
CA LEU A 209 15.73 11.38 8.18
C LEU A 209 15.79 12.86 7.80
N THR A 210 15.07 13.23 6.76
CA THR A 210 15.05 14.61 6.27
C THR A 210 13.63 15.06 5.97
N ARG A 211 13.39 16.35 6.20
CA ARG A 211 12.12 17.03 5.93
C ARG A 211 12.43 18.37 5.25
N PRO A 212 11.66 18.81 4.23
CA PRO A 212 11.81 20.16 3.69
C PRO A 212 11.43 21.19 4.77
N ALA A 213 12.15 22.32 4.77
CA ALA A 213 11.75 23.45 5.59
C ALA A 213 10.62 24.17 4.88
N VAL A 214 9.47 24.28 5.54
CA VAL A 214 8.27 24.91 4.99
C VAL A 214 7.73 25.89 6.02
N GLU A 215 7.47 27.11 5.58
CA GLU A 215 6.86 28.15 6.41
C GLU A 215 5.36 27.86 6.56
N ALA A 216 5.02 26.85 7.37
CA ALA A 216 3.64 26.49 7.67
C ALA A 216 3.02 27.51 8.64
N GLY A 217 2.67 28.69 8.14
CA GLY A 217 1.83 29.68 8.82
C GLY A 217 2.53 30.65 9.77
N GLU A 218 3.70 30.31 10.31
CA GLU A 218 4.57 31.23 11.07
C GLU A 218 5.93 31.34 10.37
N ARG A 219 6.44 32.57 10.18
CA ARG A 219 7.77 32.74 9.58
C ARG A 219 8.78 32.13 10.55
N LEU A 220 9.59 31.18 10.07
CA LEU A 220 10.71 30.57 10.81
C LEU A 220 11.63 31.62 11.47
N GLY A 221 11.61 32.85 10.98
CA GLY A 221 12.27 34.02 11.54
C GLY A 221 11.87 34.46 12.96
N PHE A 222 10.73 34.01 13.53
CA PHE A 222 10.23 34.55 14.82
C PHE A 222 10.48 33.68 16.07
N LEU A 223 10.95 32.44 15.95
CA LEU A 223 11.33 31.66 17.13
C LEU A 223 12.67 32.21 17.69
N PRO A 224 12.78 32.58 18.97
CA PRO A 224 14.08 32.93 19.55
C PRO A 224 14.95 31.67 19.66
N GLY A 225 16.23 31.74 19.26
CA GLY A 225 17.15 30.60 19.34
C GLY A 225 18.05 30.42 18.11
N ASP A 226 18.95 29.44 18.18
CA ASP A 226 19.79 29.03 17.06
C ASP A 226 18.97 28.31 15.96
N LEU A 227 19.57 28.11 14.77
CA LEU A 227 18.87 27.48 13.64
C LEU A 227 18.38 26.05 13.99
N ALA A 228 19.05 25.34 14.89
CA ALA A 228 18.66 24.00 15.30
C ALA A 228 17.40 24.03 16.17
N GLN A 229 17.33 24.95 17.15
CA GLN A 229 16.17 25.17 18.03
C GLN A 229 14.91 25.58 17.26
N LYS A 230 15.07 26.25 16.11
CA LYS A 230 13.95 26.65 15.24
C LYS A 230 13.38 25.51 14.41
N VAL A 231 14.21 24.54 14.05
CA VAL A 231 13.84 23.43 13.17
C VAL A 231 13.32 22.23 13.99
N ASP A 232 13.77 22.10 15.24
CA ASP A 232 13.46 20.99 16.14
C ASP A 232 11.96 20.64 16.26
N PRO A 233 11.01 21.62 16.35
CA PRO A 233 9.58 21.30 16.44
C PRO A 233 9.04 20.52 15.23
N TYR A 234 9.55 20.78 14.02
CA TYR A 234 9.11 20.13 12.78
C TYR A 234 9.66 18.70 12.63
N LEU A 235 10.77 18.42 13.33
CA LEU A 235 11.44 17.13 13.33
C LEU A 235 10.99 16.23 14.48
N ARG A 236 10.35 16.79 15.52
CA ARG A 236 9.89 16.04 16.70
C ARG A 236 9.06 14.78 16.38
N PRO A 237 8.11 14.77 15.42
CA PRO A 237 7.40 13.53 15.07
C PRO A 237 8.31 12.39 14.61
N LEU A 238 9.46 12.70 13.99
CA LEU A 238 10.44 11.70 13.57
C LEU A 238 11.21 11.14 14.78
N TYR A 239 11.56 11.99 15.75
CA TYR A 239 12.14 11.55 17.02
C TYR A 239 11.20 10.63 17.78
N ASP A 240 9.92 10.99 17.89
CA ASP A 240 8.92 10.19 18.59
C ASP A 240 8.77 8.78 17.98
N ALA A 241 8.75 8.69 16.64
CA ALA A 241 8.70 7.43 15.94
C ALA A 241 9.94 6.55 16.22
N LEU A 242 11.13 7.14 16.25
CA LEU A 242 12.36 6.43 16.58
C LEU A 242 12.39 5.95 18.02
N TYR A 243 11.96 6.78 18.98
CA TYR A 243 11.88 6.39 20.38
C TYR A 243 10.93 5.23 20.61
N ASP A 244 9.81 5.19 19.88
CA ASP A 244 8.86 4.09 19.94
C ASP A 244 9.45 2.78 19.36
N LEU A 245 10.20 2.87 18.25
CA LEU A 245 10.71 1.71 17.51
C LEU A 245 12.05 1.16 18.05
N MET A 246 12.90 2.00 18.64
CA MET A 246 14.23 1.62 19.14
C MET A 246 14.35 1.73 20.66
N GLY A 247 13.57 2.60 21.30
CA GLY A 247 13.74 3.00 22.70
C GLY A 247 14.74 4.15 22.87
N PHE A 248 14.48 5.00 23.86
CA PHE A 248 15.23 6.24 24.12
C PHE A 248 16.75 6.06 24.18
N ASP A 249 17.24 5.17 25.05
CA ASP A 249 18.69 4.98 25.24
C ASP A 249 19.42 4.52 23.97
N ARG A 250 18.75 3.73 23.13
CA ARG A 250 19.31 3.26 21.85
C ARG A 250 19.39 4.38 20.83
N VAL A 251 18.35 5.22 20.75
CA VAL A 251 18.32 6.38 19.85
C VAL A 251 19.44 7.34 20.21
N THR A 252 19.61 7.69 21.49
CA THR A 252 20.71 8.57 21.95
C THR A 252 22.08 8.02 21.55
N LYS A 253 22.33 6.73 21.81
CA LYS A 253 23.58 6.07 21.40
C LYS A 253 23.78 6.05 19.88
N ALA A 254 22.71 5.90 19.10
CA ALA A 254 22.79 5.89 17.64
C ALA A 254 23.14 7.28 17.09
N PHE A 255 22.63 8.35 17.71
CA PHE A 255 23.05 9.72 17.41
C PHE A 255 24.51 9.96 17.75
N ASP A 256 24.95 9.58 18.96
CA ASP A 256 26.34 9.79 19.40
C ASP A 256 27.35 9.06 18.49
N LYS A 257 26.96 7.90 17.95
CA LYS A 257 27.77 7.12 17.00
C LYS A 257 27.68 7.60 15.55
N GLY A 258 26.83 8.57 15.25
CA GLY A 258 26.55 9.04 13.89
C GLY A 258 25.81 8.01 13.00
N GLN A 259 25.18 7.01 13.62
CA GLN A 259 24.33 6.03 12.92
C GLN A 259 22.94 6.57 12.64
N LEU A 260 22.52 7.62 13.35
CA LEU A 260 21.26 8.30 13.14
C LEU A 260 21.52 9.78 12.89
N GLU A 261 20.92 10.32 11.83
CA GLU A 261 21.02 11.72 11.46
C GLU A 261 19.62 12.23 11.14
N ILE A 262 19.22 13.36 11.74
CA ILE A 262 17.98 14.06 11.38
C ILE A 262 18.37 15.49 10.99
N ALA A 263 18.08 15.88 9.75
CA ALA A 263 18.52 17.16 9.22
C ALA A 263 17.52 17.73 8.20
N PRO A 264 17.48 19.05 8.00
CA PRO A 264 16.71 19.66 6.91
C PRO A 264 17.17 19.19 5.53
N LEU A 265 16.26 19.20 4.55
CA LEU A 265 16.57 18.81 3.16
C LEU A 265 17.75 19.57 2.55
N ALA A 266 17.94 20.84 2.94
CA ALA A 266 19.05 21.66 2.46
C ALA A 266 20.44 21.05 2.74
N PHE A 267 20.57 20.26 3.81
CA PHE A 267 21.82 19.63 4.23
C PHE A 267 22.19 18.43 3.35
N MET A 268 21.28 17.97 2.47
CA MET A 268 21.58 16.89 1.53
C MET A 268 22.39 17.37 0.32
N ARG A 269 22.46 18.69 0.10
CA ARG A 269 23.16 19.28 -1.05
C ARG A 269 24.65 18.91 -1.03
N GLY A 270 25.16 18.45 -2.17
CA GLY A 270 26.57 18.12 -2.34
C GLY A 270 27.04 16.84 -1.65
N ARG A 271 26.12 16.07 -1.04
CA ARG A 271 26.45 14.77 -0.43
C ARG A 271 26.28 13.63 -1.42
N THR A 272 26.88 12.50 -1.11
CA THR A 272 26.53 11.20 -1.68
C THR A 272 26.22 10.28 -0.51
N LEU A 273 25.02 9.72 -0.51
CA LEU A 273 24.48 8.95 0.60
C LEU A 273 24.68 7.47 0.29
N ASN A 274 25.87 6.95 0.59
CA ASN A 274 26.20 5.52 0.47
C ASN A 274 25.88 4.78 1.77
N HIS A 275 25.56 3.49 1.65
CA HIS A 275 25.29 2.57 2.77
C HIS A 275 24.32 3.15 3.82
N ALA A 276 23.31 3.89 3.36
CA ALA A 276 22.39 4.62 4.22
C ALA A 276 20.94 4.29 3.90
N PHE A 277 20.09 4.26 4.93
CA PHE A 277 18.65 4.28 4.75
C PHE A 277 18.17 5.73 4.88
N VAL A 278 17.65 6.30 3.80
CA VAL A 278 17.31 7.72 3.71
C VAL A 278 15.81 7.88 3.60
N ILE A 279 15.19 8.67 4.48
CA ILE A 279 13.76 8.98 4.42
C ILE A 279 13.57 10.47 4.20
N LEU A 280 12.87 10.84 3.12
CA LEU A 280 12.37 12.19 2.89
C LEU A 280 10.89 12.23 3.25
N ASP A 281 10.59 12.86 4.39
CA ASP A 281 9.21 13.05 4.87
C ASP A 281 8.63 14.39 4.44
N GLU A 282 7.30 14.46 4.36
CA GLU A 282 6.53 15.59 3.79
C GLU A 282 7.03 16.06 2.42
N ALA A 283 7.32 15.11 1.54
CA ALA A 283 7.87 15.36 0.22
C ALA A 283 6.97 16.25 -0.66
N GLN A 284 5.67 16.34 -0.37
CA GLN A 284 4.75 17.23 -1.09
C GLN A 284 5.16 18.70 -1.00
N ASN A 285 5.95 19.06 0.01
CA ASN A 285 6.44 20.42 0.23
C ASN A 285 7.83 20.66 -0.35
N THR A 286 8.29 19.81 -1.25
CA THR A 286 9.51 20.03 -2.04
C THR A 286 9.17 20.70 -3.38
N THR A 287 10.12 21.42 -3.96
CA THR A 287 10.04 21.81 -5.39
C THR A 287 10.61 20.69 -6.27
N PRO A 288 10.32 20.67 -7.60
CA PRO A 288 10.92 19.71 -8.52
C PRO A 288 12.45 19.73 -8.49
N GLU A 289 13.05 20.91 -8.36
CA GLU A 289 14.51 21.08 -8.26
C GLU A 289 15.04 20.47 -6.97
N GLN A 290 14.33 20.63 -5.84
CA GLN A 290 14.72 20.03 -4.56
C GLN A 290 14.57 18.51 -4.58
N MET A 291 13.48 17.98 -5.16
CA MET A 291 13.27 16.56 -5.33
C MET A 291 14.37 15.94 -6.20
N LYS A 292 14.66 16.53 -7.36
CA LYS A 292 15.78 16.11 -8.22
C LYS A 292 17.13 16.23 -7.52
N MET A 293 17.36 17.32 -6.78
CA MET A 293 18.58 17.52 -6.00
C MET A 293 18.77 16.40 -4.99
N PHE A 294 17.70 15.95 -4.33
CA PHE A 294 17.71 14.91 -3.31
C PHE A 294 17.88 13.50 -3.90
N LEU A 295 17.06 13.12 -4.89
CA LEU A 295 17.11 11.78 -5.48
C LEU A 295 18.47 11.48 -6.14
N THR A 296 19.13 12.49 -6.67
CA THR A 296 20.50 12.37 -7.23
C THR A 296 21.60 12.24 -6.17
N ARG A 297 21.26 12.20 -4.88
CA ARG A 297 22.22 11.95 -3.77
C ARG A 297 22.27 10.50 -3.34
N ILE A 298 21.32 9.67 -3.77
CA ILE A 298 21.26 8.27 -3.37
C ILE A 298 22.43 7.52 -4.00
N GLY A 299 23.29 6.97 -3.15
CA GLY A 299 24.49 6.25 -3.54
C GLY A 299 24.35 4.74 -3.41
N PHE A 300 25.46 4.02 -3.56
CA PHE A 300 25.46 2.55 -3.55
C PHE A 300 25.15 1.98 -2.16
N GLY A 301 24.47 0.82 -2.15
CA GLY A 301 24.11 0.11 -0.93
C GLY A 301 23.14 0.89 -0.04
N SER A 302 22.45 1.88 -0.59
CA SER A 302 21.47 2.70 0.11
C SER A 302 20.06 2.36 -0.31
N LYS A 303 19.12 2.61 0.60
CA LYS A 303 17.68 2.59 0.30
C LYS A 303 17.09 3.95 0.59
N CYS A 304 16.15 4.38 -0.22
CA CYS A 304 15.48 5.66 -0.10
C CYS A 304 13.97 5.48 -0.04
N VAL A 305 13.33 6.15 0.91
CA VAL A 305 11.87 6.21 0.99
C VAL A 305 11.44 7.67 0.98
N VAL A 306 10.51 8.00 0.08
CA VAL A 306 9.93 9.34 -0.04
C VAL A 306 8.47 9.26 0.37
N THR A 307 8.09 9.98 1.43
CA THR A 307 6.72 9.98 1.96
C THR A 307 6.08 11.35 1.80
N GLY A 308 4.81 11.38 1.42
CA GLY A 308 4.07 12.64 1.33
C GLY A 308 2.57 12.49 1.14
N ASP A 309 1.86 13.61 1.23
CA ASP A 309 0.42 13.71 1.04
C ASP A 309 0.11 14.82 0.03
N THR A 310 -0.29 14.46 -1.19
CA THR A 310 -0.57 15.42 -2.27
C THR A 310 -1.77 16.33 -1.97
N SER A 311 -2.60 16.01 -0.97
CA SER A 311 -3.67 16.88 -0.51
C SER A 311 -3.23 17.99 0.46
N GLN A 312 -1.99 17.92 0.99
CA GLN A 312 -1.45 18.82 2.01
C GLN A 312 -0.21 19.58 1.50
N ILE A 313 -0.33 20.21 0.33
CA ILE A 313 0.74 21.01 -0.26
C ILE A 313 0.74 22.42 0.36
N ASP A 314 1.79 22.73 1.12
CA ASP A 314 2.00 24.01 1.81
C ASP A 314 2.90 24.97 1.00
N LEU A 315 3.15 24.67 -0.28
CA LEU A 315 3.95 25.52 -1.16
C LEU A 315 3.20 26.81 -1.54
N PRO A 316 3.92 27.90 -1.85
CA PRO A 316 3.32 29.12 -2.39
C PRO A 316 2.42 28.84 -3.60
N ARG A 317 1.30 29.58 -3.69
CA ARG A 317 0.32 29.42 -4.78
C ARG A 317 1.00 29.53 -6.15
N GLY A 318 0.72 28.56 -7.01
CA GLY A 318 1.26 28.49 -8.38
C GLY A 318 2.56 27.70 -8.51
N MET A 319 3.18 27.27 -7.40
CA MET A 319 4.32 26.35 -7.45
C MET A 319 3.85 24.91 -7.60
N VAL A 320 4.52 24.16 -8.48
CA VAL A 320 4.31 22.72 -8.62
C VAL A 320 5.05 21.99 -7.50
N SER A 321 4.40 21.00 -6.90
CA SER A 321 5.04 20.12 -5.93
C SER A 321 6.02 19.18 -6.61
N GLY A 322 7.21 19.05 -6.04
CA GLY A 322 8.24 18.11 -6.48
C GLY A 322 7.80 16.65 -6.33
N LEU A 323 6.93 16.33 -5.36
CA LEU A 323 6.36 14.99 -5.24
C LEU A 323 5.44 14.67 -6.41
N VAL A 324 4.53 15.60 -6.75
CA VAL A 324 3.58 15.45 -7.86
C VAL A 324 4.32 15.37 -9.21
N ASP A 325 5.37 16.19 -9.38
CA ASP A 325 6.19 16.13 -10.58
C ASP A 325 6.98 14.81 -10.68
N ALA A 326 7.59 14.36 -9.58
CA ALA A 326 8.34 13.11 -9.54
C ALA A 326 7.46 11.88 -9.80
N GLU A 327 6.23 11.88 -9.30
CA GLU A 327 5.26 10.80 -9.58
C GLU A 327 5.04 10.61 -11.08
N ARG A 328 4.98 11.70 -11.85
CA ARG A 328 4.84 11.67 -13.30
C ARG A 328 6.15 11.38 -14.03
N VAL A 329 7.25 12.02 -13.60
CA VAL A 329 8.55 11.96 -14.31
C VAL A 329 9.24 10.62 -14.11
N LEU A 330 9.05 9.98 -12.96
CA LEU A 330 9.70 8.72 -12.59
C LEU A 330 8.82 7.49 -12.86
N GLU A 331 7.70 7.67 -13.53
CA GLU A 331 6.84 6.57 -13.95
C GLU A 331 7.60 5.64 -14.92
N GLY A 332 7.65 4.35 -14.60
CA GLY A 332 8.35 3.35 -15.41
C GLY A 332 9.88 3.30 -15.26
N VAL A 333 10.46 4.01 -14.29
CA VAL A 333 11.89 3.90 -13.98
C VAL A 333 12.18 2.66 -13.14
N ASP A 334 13.01 1.76 -13.65
CA ASP A 334 13.41 0.53 -12.95
C ASP A 334 14.06 0.83 -11.59
N GLY A 335 13.73 0.02 -10.58
CA GLY A 335 14.24 0.19 -9.21
C GLY A 335 13.52 1.25 -8.38
N ILE A 336 12.49 1.92 -8.94
CA ILE A 336 11.59 2.83 -8.23
C ILE A 336 10.20 2.22 -8.10
N ALA A 337 9.70 2.14 -6.87
CA ALA A 337 8.33 1.71 -6.60
C ALA A 337 7.47 2.87 -6.08
N MET A 338 6.18 2.86 -6.42
CA MET A 338 5.21 3.84 -5.91
C MET A 338 4.01 3.09 -5.29
N THR A 339 3.76 3.33 -4.00
CA THR A 339 2.53 2.91 -3.32
C THR A 339 1.64 4.13 -3.08
N ARG A 340 0.39 4.03 -3.53
CA ARG A 340 -0.67 5.03 -3.28
C ARG A 340 -1.61 4.52 -2.19
N PHE A 341 -1.60 5.20 -1.06
CA PHE A 341 -2.52 4.96 0.04
C PHE A 341 -3.81 5.75 -0.15
N THR A 342 -4.89 5.18 0.35
CA THR A 342 -6.23 5.78 0.32
C THR A 342 -6.73 6.02 1.74
N ARG A 343 -7.92 6.63 1.87
CA ARG A 343 -8.58 6.78 3.19
C ARG A 343 -8.89 5.42 3.85
N ALA A 344 -9.06 4.35 3.06
CA ALA A 344 -9.29 3.00 3.58
C ALA A 344 -8.06 2.43 4.33
N ASP A 345 -6.87 3.00 4.08
CA ASP A 345 -5.63 2.59 4.74
C ASP A 345 -5.36 3.32 6.06
N VAL A 346 -6.25 4.23 6.45
CA VAL A 346 -6.11 5.02 7.67
C VAL A 346 -6.49 4.19 8.88
N VAL A 347 -5.49 3.80 9.67
CA VAL A 347 -5.72 3.03 10.90
C VAL A 347 -5.57 3.96 12.09
N ARG A 348 -6.70 4.47 12.57
CA ARG A 348 -6.79 5.34 13.75
C ARG A 348 -7.60 4.68 14.86
N HIS A 349 -7.44 5.20 16.07
CA HIS A 349 -8.30 4.81 17.18
C HIS A 349 -9.78 5.07 16.82
N PRO A 350 -10.74 4.16 17.13
CA PRO A 350 -12.14 4.31 16.73
C PRO A 350 -12.80 5.63 17.14
N LEU A 351 -12.44 6.16 18.33
CA LEU A 351 -12.90 7.48 18.77
C LEU A 351 -12.42 8.60 17.84
N VAL A 352 -11.14 8.57 17.45
CA VAL A 352 -10.56 9.59 16.55
C VAL A 352 -11.21 9.52 15.18
N ALA A 353 -11.48 8.31 14.67
CA ALA A 353 -12.21 8.13 13.41
C ALA A 353 -13.61 8.77 13.47
N ARG A 354 -14.37 8.54 14.55
CA ARG A 354 -15.69 9.18 14.75
C ARG A 354 -15.62 10.69 14.86
N ILE A 355 -14.59 11.23 15.52
CA ILE A 355 -14.38 12.68 15.61
C ILE A 355 -14.12 13.27 14.22
N VAL A 356 -13.21 12.67 13.44
CA VAL A 356 -12.91 13.14 12.07
C VAL A 356 -14.17 13.13 11.21
N GLN A 357 -14.92 12.03 11.25
CA GLN A 357 -16.18 11.89 10.50
C GLN A 357 -17.18 13.01 10.85
N ALA A 358 -17.36 13.34 12.13
CA ALA A 358 -18.28 14.39 12.55
C ALA A 358 -17.89 15.78 11.99
N TYR A 359 -16.60 16.08 11.90
CA TYR A 359 -16.12 17.34 11.29
C TYR A 359 -16.27 17.34 9.75
N GLU A 360 -16.00 16.20 9.09
CA GLU A 360 -16.18 16.06 7.64
C GLU A 360 -17.66 16.23 7.23
N GLU A 361 -18.59 15.66 8.01
CA GLU A 361 -20.03 15.82 7.81
C GLU A 361 -20.46 17.29 7.94
N GLN A 362 -19.93 18.00 8.95
CA GLN A 362 -20.20 19.43 9.12
C GLN A 362 -19.63 20.29 7.98
N GLN A 363 -18.40 20.02 7.53
CA GLN A 363 -17.79 20.73 6.41
C GLN A 363 -18.58 20.51 5.13
N THR A 364 -18.96 19.26 4.83
CA THR A 364 -19.77 18.92 3.66
C THR A 364 -21.13 19.61 3.70
N ALA A 365 -21.79 19.63 4.86
CA ALA A 365 -23.07 20.32 5.04
C ALA A 365 -22.95 21.84 4.81
N ARG A 366 -21.86 22.47 5.27
CA ARG A 366 -21.60 23.90 5.00
C ARG A 366 -21.34 24.16 3.51
N GLN A 367 -20.53 23.33 2.86
CA GLN A 367 -20.22 23.46 1.44
C GLN A 367 -21.50 23.39 0.59
N LEU A 368 -22.38 22.43 0.91
CA LEU A 368 -23.67 22.27 0.23
C LEU A 368 -24.62 23.46 0.46
N GLN A 369 -24.61 24.05 1.66
CA GLN A 369 -25.39 25.26 1.95
C GLN A 369 -24.86 26.46 1.15
N GLU A 370 -23.55 26.67 1.12
CA GLU A 370 -22.90 27.74 0.35
C GLU A 370 -23.16 27.59 -1.16
N ASP A 371 -23.11 26.36 -1.69
CA ASP A 371 -23.43 26.09 -3.09
C ASP A 371 -24.91 26.35 -3.42
N GLN A 372 -25.83 25.99 -2.51
CA GLN A 372 -27.27 26.27 -2.67
C GLN A 372 -27.57 27.77 -2.62
N GLU A 373 -26.93 28.51 -1.72
CA GLU A 373 -27.05 29.96 -1.64
C GLU A 373 -26.47 30.65 -2.88
N ALA A 374 -25.32 30.17 -3.39
CA ALA A 374 -24.71 30.68 -4.62
C ALA A 374 -25.58 30.44 -5.87
N GLN A 375 -26.17 29.24 -5.98
CA GLN A 375 -27.09 28.90 -7.06
C GLN A 375 -28.40 29.69 -6.98
N GLY A 376 -28.94 29.89 -5.78
CA GLY A 376 -30.12 30.73 -5.53
C GLY A 376 -29.87 32.20 -5.90
N ALA A 377 -28.71 32.75 -5.53
CA ALA A 377 -28.32 34.12 -5.87
C ALA A 377 -28.10 34.31 -7.38
N GLN A 378 -27.51 33.32 -8.08
CA GLN A 378 -27.37 33.35 -9.54
C GLN A 378 -28.72 33.24 -10.25
N GLY A 379 -29.63 32.38 -9.77
CA GLY A 379 -30.99 32.27 -10.29
C GLY A 379 -31.79 33.57 -10.15
N ALA A 380 -31.70 34.23 -8.99
CA ALA A 380 -32.34 35.51 -8.73
C ALA A 380 -31.79 36.64 -9.62
N ARG A 381 -30.46 36.71 -9.81
CA ARG A 381 -29.83 37.67 -10.74
C ARG A 381 -30.24 37.45 -12.19
N ARG A 382 -30.35 36.18 -12.63
CA ARG A 382 -30.80 35.82 -13.98
C ARG A 382 -32.27 36.17 -14.20
N ALA A 383 -33.12 36.00 -13.18
CA ALA A 383 -34.53 36.38 -13.23
C ALA A 383 -34.75 37.91 -13.23
N GLN A 384 -33.90 38.68 -12.54
CA GLN A 384 -33.93 40.15 -12.59
C GLN A 384 -33.45 40.71 -13.94
N ALA A 385 -32.40 40.13 -14.54
CA ALA A 385 -31.91 40.53 -15.86
C ALA A 385 -32.92 40.28 -17.01
N VAL A 386 -33.83 39.32 -16.85
CA VAL A 386 -34.90 39.04 -17.83
C VAL A 386 -36.11 39.99 -17.64
N ARG A 387 -36.24 40.66 -16.49
CA ARG A 387 -37.36 41.57 -16.18
C ARG A 387 -37.10 43.04 -16.50
N GLU A 388 -35.87 43.44 -16.84
CA GLU A 388 -35.62 44.80 -17.34
C GLU A 388 -36.04 44.90 -18.82
N PRO A 389 -37.09 45.68 -19.17
CA PRO A 389 -37.44 45.90 -20.55
C PRO A 389 -36.42 46.84 -21.18
N THR A 390 -35.96 46.50 -22.39
CA THR A 390 -35.08 47.28 -23.25
C THR A 390 -35.71 48.62 -23.63
N ALA A 391 -35.75 49.58 -22.70
CA ALA A 391 -36.21 50.95 -22.94
C ALA A 391 -35.11 51.78 -23.58
N ARG A 392 -34.73 51.47 -24.83
CA ARG A 392 -33.91 52.36 -25.68
C ARG A 392 -34.02 51.99 -27.14
N SER A 393 -34.97 52.60 -27.85
CA SER A 393 -34.84 52.96 -29.29
C SER A 393 -36.13 53.62 -29.80
N LYS A 394 -36.41 54.87 -29.43
CA LYS A 394 -37.20 55.83 -30.24
C LYS A 394 -36.82 57.26 -29.88
N ALA A 395 -35.66 57.72 -30.30
CA ALA A 395 -35.36 59.15 -30.40
C ALA A 395 -34.30 59.34 -31.51
N GLY A 396 -34.71 59.90 -32.65
CA GLY A 396 -33.76 60.21 -33.73
C GLY A 396 -34.34 60.19 -35.14
N ALA A 397 -35.53 60.75 -35.37
CA ALA A 397 -35.98 61.10 -36.71
C ALA A 397 -36.78 62.40 -36.65
N LYS A 398 -36.09 63.54 -36.68
CA LYS A 398 -36.62 64.80 -37.21
C LYS A 398 -35.52 65.85 -37.37
N ARG A 399 -35.43 66.31 -38.62
CA ARG A 399 -34.79 67.51 -39.19
C ARG A 399 -33.30 67.43 -39.50
#